data_AF-A0A959C8P0-F1
#
_entry.id   AF-A0A959C8P0-F1
#
_cell.length_a   1.000
_cell.length_b   1.000
_cell.length_c   1.000
_cell.angle_alpha   90.00
_cell.angle_beta   90.00
_cell.angle_gamma   90.00
#
_symmetry.space_group_name_H-M   'P 1'
#
loop_
_entity.id
_entity.type
_entity.pdbx_description
1 polymer ?
#
loop_
_entity_poly.entity_id
_entity_poly.type
_entity_poly.pdbx_seq_one_letter_code
_entity_poly.pdbx_strand_id
1 'polypeptide(L)'
;MSQPVAPVRHILIEGNKSYHNITEDLCTPTEKAPSREWIIAFSIASALLGLYIFAIIWTVWKGIGSWNLNRTINWGWDITNFVWWIGIGHAGTLISAILLLFRQRWRTGVNRAAEAMTIFAVICAGQFPIFHMGRVWLA
;
A
#
# COMPACT_ATOMS: atom_id res chain seq x y z
N MET A 1 -21.49 19.45 -22.13
CA MET A 1 -20.75 20.16 -23.20
C MET A 1 -19.37 19.53 -23.33
N SER A 2 -19.10 18.86 -24.46
CA SER A 2 -17.79 18.27 -24.77
C SER A 2 -16.78 19.40 -24.95
N GLN A 3 -15.81 19.48 -24.05
CA GLN A 3 -14.65 20.36 -24.20
C GLN A 3 -13.93 20.02 -25.52
N PRO A 4 -13.37 21.00 -26.25
CA PRO A 4 -12.56 20.73 -27.42
C PRO A 4 -11.37 19.83 -27.04
N VAL A 5 -11.22 18.69 -27.73
CA VAL A 5 -10.12 17.73 -27.51
C VAL A 5 -9.23 17.74 -28.74
N ALA A 6 -7.93 17.91 -28.55
CA ALA A 6 -6.96 17.86 -29.64
C ALA A 6 -6.90 16.45 -30.25
N PRO A 7 -6.84 16.31 -31.58
CA PRO A 7 -6.87 15.01 -32.27
C PRO A 7 -5.65 14.12 -31.98
N VAL A 8 -4.55 14.71 -31.47
CA VAL A 8 -3.33 13.99 -31.08
C VAL A 8 -3.50 13.13 -29.81
N ARG A 9 -4.56 13.36 -29.01
CA ARG A 9 -4.76 12.62 -27.74
C ARG A 9 -5.39 11.26 -28.02
N HIS A 10 -4.75 10.20 -27.50
CA HIS A 10 -5.33 8.86 -27.50
C HIS A 10 -6.47 8.73 -26.51
N ILE A 11 -7.38 7.80 -26.78
CA ILE A 11 -8.49 7.45 -25.92
C ILE A 11 -7.95 6.61 -24.75
N LEU A 12 -8.40 6.90 -23.52
CA LEU A 12 -7.94 6.21 -22.30
C LEU A 12 -8.80 4.99 -21.93
N ILE A 13 -10.03 4.92 -22.42
CA ILE A 13 -10.97 3.82 -22.16
C ILE A 13 -11.32 3.19 -23.50
N GLU A 14 -10.83 1.99 -23.73
CA GLU A 14 -11.06 1.24 -24.95
C GLU A 14 -12.40 0.46 -24.90
N GLY A 15 -12.93 0.08 -26.07
CA GLY A 15 -14.10 -0.80 -26.17
C GLY A 15 -15.48 -0.13 -26.04
N ASN A 16 -15.58 1.20 -26.20
CA ASN A 16 -16.85 1.95 -26.21
C ASN A 16 -17.78 1.63 -25.02
N LYS A 17 -17.23 1.56 -23.81
CA LYS A 17 -17.98 1.20 -22.60
C LYS A 17 -18.97 2.29 -22.19
N SER A 18 -20.20 1.89 -21.86
CA SER A 18 -21.21 2.75 -21.23
C SER A 18 -20.96 2.87 -19.72
N TYR A 19 -21.63 3.81 -19.05
CA TYR A 19 -21.57 3.93 -17.58
C TYR A 19 -22.03 2.65 -16.87
N HIS A 20 -23.07 1.99 -17.38
CA HIS A 20 -23.54 0.72 -16.81
C HIS A 20 -22.47 -0.36 -16.92
N ASN A 21 -21.81 -0.48 -18.08
CA ASN A 21 -20.73 -1.46 -18.28
C ASN A 21 -19.57 -1.24 -17.29
N ILE A 22 -19.19 0.03 -17.04
CA ILE A 22 -18.12 0.36 -16.08
C ILE A 22 -18.50 -0.05 -14.66
N THR A 23 -19.75 0.20 -14.25
CA THR A 23 -20.24 -0.22 -12.93
C THR A 23 -20.22 -1.74 -12.78
N GLU A 24 -20.76 -2.46 -13.76
CA GLU A 24 -20.75 -3.93 -13.77
C GLU A 24 -19.33 -4.48 -13.68
N ASP A 25 -18.39 -3.97 -14.49
CA ASP A 25 -16.99 -4.42 -14.48
C ASP A 25 -16.30 -4.20 -13.13
N LEU A 26 -16.62 -3.10 -12.42
CA LEU A 26 -16.00 -2.76 -11.13
C LEU A 26 -16.64 -3.47 -9.94
N CYS A 27 -17.96 -3.68 -9.96
CA CYS A 27 -18.70 -4.29 -8.85
C CYS A 27 -18.67 -5.83 -8.92
N THR A 28 -18.65 -6.40 -10.12
CA THR A 28 -18.65 -7.86 -10.32
C THR A 28 -17.59 -8.60 -9.49
N PRO A 29 -16.32 -8.14 -9.39
CA PRO A 29 -15.32 -8.82 -8.56
C PRO A 29 -15.65 -8.81 -7.07
N THR A 30 -16.42 -7.84 -6.58
CA THR A 30 -16.83 -7.74 -5.16
C THR A 30 -18.07 -8.55 -4.83
N GLU A 31 -18.91 -8.86 -5.83
CA GLU A 31 -20.16 -9.60 -5.66
C GLU A 31 -19.99 -11.12 -5.85
N LYS A 32 -18.91 -11.54 -6.51
CA LYS A 32 -18.58 -12.95 -6.74
C LYS A 32 -17.77 -13.52 -5.59
N ALA A 33 -17.86 -14.85 -5.42
CA ALA A 33 -16.95 -15.57 -4.53
C ALA A 33 -15.49 -15.36 -4.99
N PRO A 34 -14.54 -15.23 -4.06
CA PRO A 34 -13.13 -15.01 -4.39
C PRO A 34 -12.57 -16.17 -5.21
N SER A 35 -11.74 -15.85 -6.20
CA SER A 35 -11.09 -16.85 -7.03
C SER A 35 -10.12 -17.70 -6.21
N ARG A 36 -9.82 -18.92 -6.69
CA ARG A 36 -8.83 -19.80 -6.05
C ARG A 36 -7.46 -19.12 -5.90
N GLU A 37 -7.04 -18.36 -6.90
CA GLU A 37 -5.79 -17.59 -6.87
C GLU A 37 -5.79 -16.53 -5.76
N TRP A 38 -6.91 -15.80 -5.62
CA TRP A 38 -7.07 -14.82 -4.56
C TRP A 38 -7.01 -15.48 -3.17
N ILE A 39 -7.68 -16.62 -2.99
CA ILE A 39 -7.66 -17.36 -1.73
C ILE A 39 -6.24 -17.84 -1.40
N ILE A 40 -5.49 -18.35 -2.38
CA ILE A 40 -4.10 -18.79 -2.20
C ILE A 40 -3.21 -17.60 -1.80
N ALA A 41 -3.29 -16.49 -2.53
CA ALA A 41 -2.52 -15.28 -2.24
C ALA A 41 -2.84 -14.72 -0.85
N PHE A 42 -4.13 -14.64 -0.49
CA PHE A 42 -4.58 -14.17 0.81
C PHE A 42 -4.12 -15.10 1.95
N SER A 43 -4.14 -16.42 1.73
CA SER A 43 -3.67 -17.40 2.71
C SER A 43 -2.17 -17.26 2.97
N ILE A 44 -1.37 -17.07 1.92
CA ILE A 44 0.07 -16.82 2.03
C ILE A 44 0.34 -15.50 2.77
N ALA A 45 -0.35 -14.42 2.38
CA ALA A 45 -0.22 -13.12 3.05
C ALA A 45 -0.59 -13.21 4.55
N SER A 46 -1.65 -13.95 4.89
CA SER A 46 -2.08 -14.17 6.28
C SER A 46 -1.07 -15.00 7.08
N ALA A 47 -0.45 -16.01 6.46
CA ALA A 47 0.60 -16.79 7.10
C ALA A 47 1.85 -15.95 7.39
N LEU A 48 2.27 -15.10 6.44
CA LEU A 48 3.38 -14.16 6.64
C LEU A 48 3.06 -13.10 7.70
N LEU A 49 1.82 -12.61 7.75
CA LEU A 49 1.35 -11.74 8.82
C LEU A 49 1.42 -12.44 10.19
N GLY A 50 1.03 -13.71 10.27
CA GLY A 50 1.17 -14.53 11.49
C GLY A 50 2.63 -14.66 11.94
N LEU A 51 3.55 -14.90 11.02
CA LEU A 51 4.99 -14.92 11.30
C LEU A 51 5.49 -13.55 11.80
N TYR A 52 5.02 -12.46 11.19
CA TYR A 52 5.36 -11.10 11.62
C TYR A 52 4.87 -10.82 13.05
N ILE A 53 3.61 -11.14 13.36
CA ILE A 53 3.04 -10.98 14.71
C ILE A 53 3.86 -11.78 15.73
N PHE A 54 4.21 -13.01 15.41
CA PHE A 54 5.09 -13.82 16.26
C PHE A 54 6.46 -13.14 16.48
N ALA A 55 7.09 -12.64 15.43
CA ALA A 55 8.39 -11.95 15.52
C ALA A 55 8.33 -10.67 16.39
N ILE A 56 7.24 -9.91 16.31
CA ILE A 56 7.00 -8.73 17.15
C ILE A 56 6.80 -9.14 18.61
N ILE A 57 5.96 -10.14 18.90
CA ILE A 57 5.77 -10.65 20.27
C ILE A 57 7.09 -11.12 20.86
N TRP A 58 7.88 -11.87 20.07
CA TRP A 58 9.21 -12.32 20.47
C TRP A 58 10.15 -11.15 20.78
N THR A 59 10.15 -10.13 19.94
CA THR A 59 10.97 -8.91 20.13
C THR A 59 10.57 -8.18 21.42
N VAL A 60 9.29 -8.01 21.69
CA VAL A 60 8.82 -7.33 22.91
C VAL A 60 9.16 -8.14 24.16
N TRP A 61 9.06 -9.48 24.09
CA TRP A 61 9.36 -10.35 25.23
C TRP A 61 10.88 -10.48 25.49
N LYS A 62 11.68 -10.74 24.46
CA LYS A 62 13.14 -10.99 24.58
C LYS A 62 13.97 -9.72 24.52
N GLY A 63 13.42 -8.64 23.98
CA GLY A 63 14.09 -7.36 23.78
C GLY A 63 14.77 -7.22 22.41
N ILE A 64 15.10 -5.96 22.08
CA ILE A 64 15.74 -5.53 20.82
C ILE A 64 17.09 -6.21 20.58
N GLY A 65 17.78 -6.68 21.63
CA GLY A 65 19.05 -7.42 21.48
C GLY A 65 18.95 -8.66 20.59
N SER A 66 17.75 -9.24 20.44
CA SER A 66 17.50 -10.36 19.52
C SER A 66 17.70 -10.01 18.04
N TRP A 67 17.69 -8.72 17.69
CA TRP A 67 17.92 -8.24 16.32
C TRP A 67 19.40 -8.23 15.94
N ASN A 68 20.30 -8.54 16.88
CA ASN A 68 21.75 -8.56 16.69
C ASN A 68 22.32 -7.23 16.18
N LEU A 69 21.72 -6.12 16.64
CA LEU A 69 22.25 -4.77 16.43
C LEU A 69 23.51 -4.55 17.29
N ASN A 70 24.43 -3.71 16.81
CA ASN A 70 25.66 -3.40 17.50
C ASN A 70 25.50 -2.10 18.32
N ARG A 71 26.29 -1.94 19.39
CA ARG A 71 26.40 -0.67 20.12
C ARG A 71 26.83 0.51 19.25
N THR A 72 27.62 0.26 18.19
CA THR A 72 28.10 1.29 17.26
C THR A 72 27.07 1.62 16.18
N ILE A 73 26.31 0.61 15.73
CA ILE A 73 25.28 0.72 14.69
C ILE A 73 23.98 0.19 15.29
N ASN A 74 23.25 1.09 15.94
CA ASN A 74 22.02 0.81 16.67
C ASN A 74 20.75 0.94 15.81
N TRP A 75 20.89 1.39 14.57
CA TRP A 75 19.84 1.41 13.54
C TRP A 75 20.29 0.57 12.35
N GLY A 76 19.42 -0.32 11.89
CA GLY A 76 19.67 -1.21 10.77
C GLY A 76 18.40 -1.41 9.97
N TRP A 77 17.87 -2.64 9.99
CA TRP A 77 16.68 -2.99 9.23
C TRP A 77 15.41 -2.29 9.72
N ASP A 78 15.35 -1.88 10.98
CA ASP A 78 14.24 -1.13 11.57
C ASP A 78 14.02 0.21 10.84
N ILE A 79 15.04 1.09 10.83
CA ILE A 79 14.92 2.38 10.15
C ILE A 79 14.94 2.24 8.62
N THR A 80 15.69 1.26 8.10
CA THR A 80 15.76 1.04 6.65
C THR A 80 14.38 0.69 6.10
N ASN A 81 13.67 -0.25 6.75
CA ASN A 81 12.33 -0.63 6.34
C ASN A 81 11.30 0.47 6.64
N PHE A 82 11.44 1.22 7.74
CA PHE A 82 10.62 2.38 8.02
C PHE A 82 10.64 3.38 6.84
N VAL A 83 11.83 3.83 6.45
CA VAL A 83 11.99 4.80 5.35
C VAL A 83 11.56 4.21 4.02
N TRP A 84 11.82 2.92 3.78
CA TRP A 84 11.37 2.23 2.58
C TRP A 84 9.85 2.22 2.43
N TRP A 85 9.11 1.87 3.50
CA TRP A 85 7.64 1.89 3.49
C TRP A 85 7.07 3.31 3.35
N ILE A 86 7.67 4.31 3.99
CA ILE A 86 7.30 5.72 3.77
C ILE A 86 7.51 6.11 2.31
N GLY A 87 8.62 5.70 1.70
CA GLY A 87 8.91 5.90 0.28
C GLY A 87 7.81 5.36 -0.64
N ILE A 88 7.31 4.14 -0.36
CA ILE A 88 6.19 3.55 -1.09
C ILE A 88 4.92 4.40 -0.96
N GLY A 89 4.63 4.90 0.25
CA GLY A 89 3.48 5.78 0.50
C GLY A 89 3.50 7.09 -0.31
N HIS A 90 4.69 7.65 -0.57
CA HIS A 90 4.81 8.88 -1.36
C HIS A 90 4.35 8.73 -2.82
N ALA A 91 4.57 7.56 -3.44
CA ALA A 91 4.13 7.32 -4.80
C ALA A 91 2.59 7.46 -4.93
N GLY A 92 1.84 6.97 -3.94
CA GLY A 92 0.39 7.02 -3.98
C GLY A 92 -0.18 8.43 -3.78
N THR A 93 0.39 9.23 -2.87
CA THR A 93 -0.01 10.64 -2.68
C THR A 93 0.35 11.53 -3.88
N LEU A 94 1.44 11.23 -4.60
CA LEU A 94 1.77 11.89 -5.86
C LEU A 94 0.70 11.61 -6.92
N ILE A 95 0.30 10.35 -7.09
CA ILE A 95 -0.73 9.97 -8.06
C ILE A 95 -2.09 10.59 -7.71
N SER A 96 -2.48 10.60 -6.43
CA SER A 96 -3.79 11.11 -6.03
C SER A 96 -3.90 12.64 -6.04
N ALA A 97 -2.89 13.35 -5.51
CA ALA A 97 -2.92 14.80 -5.33
C ALA A 97 -2.19 15.58 -6.44
N ILE A 98 -0.94 15.22 -6.75
CA ILE A 98 -0.11 15.99 -7.68
C ILE A 98 -0.65 15.89 -9.12
N LEU A 99 -1.00 14.69 -9.57
CA LEU A 99 -1.61 14.51 -10.90
C LEU A 99 -2.98 15.19 -11.00
N LEU A 100 -3.72 15.32 -9.90
CA LEU A 100 -4.97 16.07 -9.86
C LEU A 100 -4.70 17.57 -10.09
N LEU A 101 -3.70 18.16 -9.42
CA LEU A 101 -3.32 19.57 -9.61
C LEU A 101 -2.90 19.86 -11.05
N PHE A 102 -2.12 18.96 -11.66
CA PHE A 102 -1.73 19.04 -13.06
C PHE A 102 -2.83 18.62 -14.05
N ARG A 103 -4.06 18.38 -13.56
CA ARG A 103 -5.24 18.00 -14.35
C ARG A 103 -5.01 16.81 -15.28
N GLN A 104 -4.18 15.86 -14.86
CA GLN A 104 -3.88 14.66 -15.62
C GLN A 104 -5.06 13.67 -15.53
N ARG A 105 -5.76 13.44 -16.64
CA ARG A 105 -7.00 12.65 -16.67
C ARG A 105 -6.77 11.14 -16.51
N TRP A 106 -5.61 10.64 -16.92
CA TRP A 106 -5.27 9.20 -16.87
C TRP A 106 -5.19 8.65 -15.44
N ARG A 107 -4.95 9.52 -14.45
CA ARG A 107 -4.91 9.16 -13.02
C ARG A 107 -6.20 8.44 -12.57
N THR A 108 -7.33 8.73 -13.21
CA THR A 108 -8.66 8.25 -12.80
C THR A 108 -8.75 6.72 -12.73
N GLY A 109 -8.00 6.00 -13.58
CA GLY A 109 -7.98 4.54 -13.59
C GLY A 109 -7.17 3.90 -12.46
N VAL A 110 -6.29 4.65 -11.78
CA VAL A 110 -5.34 4.10 -10.78
C VAL A 110 -5.45 4.74 -9.40
N ASN A 111 -6.10 5.91 -9.28
CA ASN A 111 -6.11 6.70 -8.05
C ASN A 111 -6.56 5.93 -6.80
N ARG A 112 -7.62 5.13 -6.90
CA ARG A 112 -8.15 4.39 -5.74
C ARG A 112 -7.18 3.34 -5.23
N ALA A 113 -6.51 2.63 -6.15
CA ALA A 113 -5.48 1.66 -5.78
C ALA A 113 -4.25 2.34 -5.19
N ALA A 114 -3.86 3.50 -5.73
CA ALA A 114 -2.74 4.31 -5.23
C ALA A 114 -3.01 4.87 -3.81
N GLU A 115 -4.24 5.29 -3.53
CA GLU A 115 -4.66 5.71 -2.18
C GLU A 115 -4.63 4.55 -1.19
N ALA A 116 -5.21 3.39 -1.56
CA ALA A 116 -5.17 2.19 -0.71
C ALA A 116 -3.72 1.74 -0.42
N MET A 117 -2.85 1.74 -1.43
CA MET A 117 -1.42 1.46 -1.28
C MET A 117 -0.76 2.40 -0.26
N THR A 118 -1.08 3.70 -0.29
CA THR A 118 -0.55 4.68 0.67
C THR A 118 -0.97 4.33 2.09
N ILE A 119 -2.25 4.04 2.31
CA ILE A 119 -2.79 3.73 3.64
C ILE A 119 -2.09 2.49 4.22
N PHE A 120 -2.00 1.41 3.44
CA PHE A 120 -1.32 0.19 3.90
C PHE A 120 0.18 0.40 4.13
N ALA A 121 0.85 1.16 3.26
CA ALA A 121 2.27 1.47 3.43
C ALA A 121 2.53 2.27 4.71
N VAL A 122 1.69 3.26 5.03
CA VAL A 122 1.80 4.05 6.26
C VAL A 122 1.49 3.21 7.50
N ILE A 123 0.51 2.31 7.45
CA ILE A 123 0.23 1.36 8.55
C ILE A 123 1.45 0.45 8.80
N CYS A 124 2.11 -0.04 7.76
CA CYS A 124 3.35 -0.82 7.89
C CYS A 124 4.49 0.04 8.44
N ALA A 125 4.67 1.26 7.92
CA ALA A 125 5.72 2.17 8.35
C ALA A 125 5.58 2.57 9.84
N GLY A 126 4.37 2.93 10.27
CA GLY A 126 4.10 3.42 11.62
C GLY A 126 4.43 2.43 12.74
N GLN A 127 4.55 1.14 12.41
CA GLN A 127 4.92 0.10 13.37
C GLN A 127 6.40 0.15 13.75
N PHE A 128 7.29 0.58 12.85
CA PHE A 128 8.74 0.59 13.12
C PHE A 128 9.13 1.58 14.23
N PRO A 129 8.67 2.84 14.24
CA PRO A 129 8.93 3.75 15.37
C PRO A 129 8.40 3.23 16.70
N ILE A 130 7.35 2.41 16.69
CA ILE A 130 6.79 1.81 17.90
C ILE A 130 7.67 0.64 18.38
N PHE A 131 7.87 -0.36 17.52
CA PHE A 131 8.50 -1.62 17.92
C PHE A 131 10.03 -1.61 17.92
N HIS A 132 10.68 -0.57 17.38
CA HIS A 132 12.13 -0.40 17.55
C HIS A 132 12.52 0.15 18.93
N MET A 133 11.54 0.63 19.72
CA MET A 133 11.79 1.09 21.08
C MET A 133 12.04 -0.07 22.04
N GLY A 134 13.03 0.09 22.92
CA GLY A 134 13.31 -0.91 23.97
C GLY A 134 12.24 -1.04 25.06
N ARG A 135 11.33 -0.04 25.19
CA ARG A 135 10.26 -0.01 26.18
C ARG A 135 8.97 0.50 25.56
N VAL A 136 8.37 -0.31 24.69
CA VAL A 136 7.19 0.06 23.88
C VAL A 136 6.00 0.52 24.73
N TRP A 137 5.85 0.01 25.95
CA TRP A 137 4.75 0.36 26.87
C TRP A 137 4.84 1.78 27.47
N LEU A 138 5.91 2.53 27.19
CA LEU A 138 6.06 3.94 27.59
C LEU A 138 5.77 4.93 26.45
N ALA A 139 5.40 4.41 25.28
CA ALA A 139 5.13 5.18 24.07
C ALA A 139 3.80 5.94 24.12
#